data_AF-A0AAP4DH96-F1
#
_entry.id   AF-A0AAP4DH96-F1
#
_cell.length_a   1.000
_cell.length_b   1.000
_cell.length_c   1.000
_cell.angle_alpha   90.00
_cell.angle_beta   90.00
_cell.angle_gamma   90.00
#
_symmetry.space_group_name_H-M   'P 1'
#
loop_
_entity.id
_entity.type
_entity.pdbx_description
1 polymer ?
#
loop_
_entity_poly.entity_id
_entity_poly.type
_entity_poly.pdbx_seq_one_letter_code
_entity_poly.pdbx_strand_id
1 'polypeptide(L)'
;MGRRKKRLYESNTYSGKYGRVFLHNREFLGKDIKAGKSYSKSYYPKKTKFFMSQHTSIAGWKGSLPDTSTGTLAPALANKIAMLYPEIINTHSKKTMPLPAKANFPAVPVDKRAKWDSRTDRGNYIKKYIDTYGDPKWNWSSFDIHHVLPLKYGGKNNFNNLYPLPRDMHQNLLNPWRDKY
;
A
#
# COMPACT_ATOMS: atom_id res chain seq x y z
N MET A 1 -15.55 31.25 -10.34
CA MET A 1 -16.16 30.17 -9.53
C MET A 1 -15.35 28.91 -9.74
N GLY A 2 -15.12 28.14 -8.68
CA GLY A 2 -14.47 26.84 -8.75
C GLY A 2 -15.31 25.76 -8.10
N ARG A 3 -15.25 24.52 -8.59
CA ARG A 3 -15.88 23.36 -7.95
C ARG A 3 -14.91 22.20 -7.94
N ARG A 4 -14.79 21.52 -6.80
CA ARG A 4 -14.03 20.27 -6.68
C ARG A 4 -14.91 19.17 -6.13
N LYS A 5 -14.82 18.01 -6.76
CA LYS A 5 -15.48 16.77 -6.34
C LYS A 5 -14.40 15.69 -6.25
N LYS A 6 -14.17 15.18 -5.04
CA LYS A 6 -13.29 14.04 -4.78
C LYS A 6 -14.11 12.86 -4.27
N ARG A 7 -13.87 11.68 -4.83
CA ARG A 7 -14.51 10.42 -4.46
C ARG A 7 -13.43 9.44 -4.05
N LEU A 8 -13.59 8.81 -2.90
CA LEU A 8 -12.75 7.69 -2.46
C LEU A 8 -13.55 6.41 -2.57
N TYR A 9 -12.89 5.36 -3.03
CA TYR A 9 -13.46 4.03 -3.11
C TYR A 9 -12.53 3.03 -2.45
N GLU A 10 -13.08 1.93 -1.95
CA GLU A 10 -12.31 0.84 -1.36
C GLU A 10 -12.67 -0.52 -1.94
N SER A 11 -11.72 -1.46 -1.88
CA SER A 11 -11.86 -2.86 -2.28
C SER A 11 -11.04 -3.76 -1.37
N ASN A 12 -11.43 -5.04 -1.29
CA ASN A 12 -10.62 -6.07 -0.65
C ASN A 12 -9.44 -6.53 -1.51
N THR A 13 -9.44 -6.25 -2.81
CA THR A 13 -8.41 -6.69 -3.77
C THR A 13 -8.03 -5.54 -4.70
N TYR A 14 -6.79 -5.57 -5.20
CA TYR A 14 -6.25 -4.53 -6.08
C TYR A 14 -7.06 -4.36 -7.37
N SER A 15 -7.46 -5.45 -8.02
CA SER A 15 -8.24 -5.43 -9.27
C SER A 15 -9.73 -5.74 -9.05
N GLY A 16 -10.23 -5.55 -7.83
CA GLY A 16 -11.61 -5.90 -7.46
C GLY A 16 -12.64 -4.84 -7.83
N LYS A 17 -13.90 -5.10 -7.42
CA LYS A 17 -14.96 -4.10 -7.48
C LYS A 17 -14.78 -3.07 -6.35
N TYR A 18 -14.68 -1.80 -6.73
CA TYR A 18 -14.51 -0.69 -5.80
C TYR A 18 -15.84 -0.07 -5.40
N GLY A 19 -16.12 0.01 -4.10
CA GLY A 19 -17.30 0.66 -3.53
C GLY A 19 -16.96 2.07 -3.02
N ARG A 20 -17.80 3.07 -3.31
CA ARG A 20 -17.57 4.45 -2.85
C ARG A 20 -17.79 4.54 -1.34
N VAL A 21 -16.79 5.05 -0.62
CA VAL A 21 -16.85 5.22 0.85
C VAL A 21 -16.79 6.66 1.31
N PHE A 22 -16.36 7.56 0.43
CA PHE A 22 -16.24 8.97 0.79
C PHE A 22 -16.48 9.87 -0.42
N LEU A 23 -17.16 10.99 -0.17
CA LEU A 23 -17.41 12.06 -1.12
C LEU A 23 -17.08 13.39 -0.45
N HIS A 24 -16.24 14.17 -1.10
CA HIS A 24 -15.98 15.55 -0.74
C HIS A 24 -16.28 16.45 -1.93
N ASN A 25 -17.33 17.26 -1.77
CA ASN A 25 -17.69 18.30 -2.73
C ASN A 25 -17.41 19.65 -2.08
N ARG A 26 -16.75 20.54 -2.81
CA ARG A 26 -16.54 21.92 -2.39
C ARG A 26 -16.75 22.86 -3.57
N GLU A 27 -17.50 23.91 -3.30
CA GLU A 27 -17.61 25.06 -4.17
C GLU A 27 -16.75 26.20 -3.61
N PHE A 28 -16.17 26.97 -4.53
CA PHE A 28 -15.31 28.11 -4.27
C PHE A 28 -15.90 29.30 -5.01
N LEU A 29 -16.33 30.30 -4.24
CA LEU A 29 -16.74 31.59 -4.78
C LEU A 29 -15.54 32.53 -4.83
N GLY A 30 -15.64 33.64 -5.56
CA GLY A 30 -14.49 34.53 -5.82
C GLY A 30 -13.72 34.94 -4.56
N LYS A 31 -14.42 35.21 -3.46
CA LYS A 31 -13.80 35.55 -2.16
C LYS A 31 -13.00 34.41 -1.52
N ASP A 32 -13.27 33.16 -1.89
CA ASP A 32 -12.65 31.95 -1.34
C ASP A 32 -11.36 31.55 -2.08
N ILE A 33 -11.11 32.12 -3.27
CA ILE A 33 -9.99 31.76 -4.15
C ILE A 33 -8.85 32.75 -3.92
N LYS A 34 -7.86 32.35 -3.12
CA LYS A 34 -6.64 33.12 -2.85
C LYS A 34 -5.43 32.21 -2.88
N ALA A 35 -4.29 32.72 -3.33
CA ALA A 35 -3.03 31.98 -3.29
C ALA A 35 -2.75 31.48 -1.86
N GLY A 36 -2.29 30.24 -1.75
CA GLY A 36 -2.00 29.59 -0.47
C GLY A 36 -3.20 29.07 0.33
N LYS A 37 -4.46 29.42 -0.02
CA LYS A 37 -5.63 28.83 0.66
C LYS A 37 -5.84 27.39 0.23
N SER A 38 -5.95 26.50 1.21
CA SER A 38 -6.23 25.08 1.01
C SER A 38 -7.44 24.65 1.82
N TYR A 39 -8.11 23.60 1.34
CA TYR A 39 -9.22 22.96 2.02
C TYR A 39 -8.98 21.46 2.00
N SER A 40 -9.15 20.83 3.16
CA SER A 40 -8.96 19.40 3.34
C SER A 40 -10.15 18.80 4.07
N LYS A 41 -10.39 17.52 3.81
CA LYS A 41 -11.29 16.69 4.60
C LYS A 41 -10.69 15.30 4.66
N SER A 42 -10.60 14.75 5.86
CA SER A 42 -9.98 13.45 6.11
C SER A 42 -11.01 12.32 6.09
N TYR A 43 -10.57 11.15 5.66
CA TYR A 43 -11.29 9.89 5.81
C TYR A 43 -10.40 8.94 6.61
N TYR A 44 -10.96 8.35 7.67
CA TYR A 44 -10.25 7.43 8.55
C TYR A 44 -10.77 6.01 8.28
N PRO A 45 -9.99 5.15 7.58
CA PRO A 45 -10.42 3.80 7.25
C PRO A 45 -10.55 2.97 8.52
N LYS A 46 -11.57 2.09 8.60
CA LYS A 46 -11.75 1.20 9.75
C LYS A 46 -11.09 -0.17 9.57
N LYS A 47 -10.68 -0.49 8.35
CA LYS A 47 -10.12 -1.78 7.95
C LYS A 47 -9.01 -1.55 6.94
N THR A 48 -8.05 -2.47 6.89
CA THR A 48 -7.08 -2.54 5.80
C THR A 48 -7.80 -2.83 4.47
N LYS A 49 -7.58 -1.99 3.47
CA LYS A 49 -8.22 -2.05 2.15
C LYS A 49 -7.30 -1.50 1.07
N PHE A 50 -7.61 -1.83 -0.17
CA PHE A 50 -7.12 -1.06 -1.31
C PHE A 50 -8.02 0.15 -1.52
N PHE A 51 -7.43 1.34 -1.65
CA PHE A 51 -8.14 2.58 -1.88
C PHE A 51 -7.78 3.16 -3.24
N MET A 52 -8.78 3.62 -3.98
CA MET A 52 -8.59 4.43 -5.19
C MET A 52 -9.33 5.76 -5.03
N SER A 53 -8.83 6.81 -5.67
CA SER A 53 -9.50 8.11 -5.65
C SER A 53 -9.77 8.63 -7.05
N GLN A 54 -10.90 9.30 -7.20
CA GLN A 54 -11.27 10.02 -8.42
C GLN A 54 -11.51 11.47 -8.06
N HIS A 55 -11.08 12.38 -8.93
CA HIS A 55 -11.34 13.80 -8.76
C HIS A 55 -11.87 14.42 -10.05
N THR A 56 -12.68 15.46 -9.86
CA THR A 56 -13.13 16.39 -10.89
C THR A 56 -12.99 17.78 -10.31
N SER A 57 -12.27 18.66 -11.01
CA SER A 57 -12.10 20.07 -10.67
C SER A 57 -12.58 20.90 -11.84
N ILE A 58 -13.42 21.90 -11.58
CA ILE A 58 -13.91 22.85 -12.57
C ILE A 58 -13.49 24.24 -12.09
N ALA A 59 -12.92 25.04 -12.97
CA ALA A 59 -12.56 26.42 -12.70
C ALA A 59 -13.07 27.32 -13.83
N GLY A 60 -13.72 28.44 -13.50
CA GLY A 60 -14.20 29.39 -14.48
C GLY A 60 -14.15 30.82 -13.98
N TRP A 61 -13.89 31.75 -14.89
CA TRP A 61 -13.86 33.19 -14.65
C TRP A 61 -14.99 33.87 -15.42
N LYS A 62 -15.39 35.06 -14.99
CA LYS A 62 -16.41 35.82 -15.72
C LYS A 62 -15.86 36.17 -17.10
N GLY A 63 -16.61 35.85 -18.16
CA GLY A 63 -16.21 36.13 -19.55
C GLY A 63 -15.35 35.04 -20.20
N SER A 64 -15.10 33.92 -19.52
CA SER A 64 -14.40 32.76 -20.11
C SER A 64 -15.26 31.50 -20.03
N LEU A 65 -15.01 30.54 -20.92
CA LEU A 65 -15.50 29.17 -20.71
C LEU A 65 -14.83 28.54 -19.47
N PRO A 66 -15.53 27.65 -18.75
CA PRO A 66 -14.94 26.92 -17.64
C PRO A 66 -13.97 25.85 -18.14
N ASP A 67 -12.87 25.67 -17.43
CA ASP A 67 -11.93 24.56 -17.62
C ASP A 67 -12.23 23.43 -16.62
N THR A 68 -12.05 22.19 -17.06
CA THR A 68 -12.35 20.98 -16.28
C THR A 68 -11.16 20.02 -16.30
N SER A 69 -10.68 19.67 -15.11
CA SER A 69 -9.69 18.62 -14.89
C SER A 69 -10.33 17.42 -14.22
N THR A 70 -10.05 16.22 -14.73
CA THR A 70 -10.43 14.97 -14.08
C THR A 70 -9.24 14.04 -13.98
N GLY A 71 -9.27 13.15 -13.00
CA GLY A 71 -8.24 12.14 -12.87
C GLY A 71 -8.61 11.04 -11.89
N THR A 72 -7.93 9.90 -12.05
CA THR A 72 -8.03 8.75 -11.17
C THR A 72 -6.63 8.41 -10.67
N LEU A 73 -6.48 8.23 -9.37
CA LEU A 73 -5.27 7.65 -8.79
C LEU A 73 -5.46 6.15 -8.67
N ALA A 74 -4.42 5.41 -9.08
CA ALA A 74 -4.40 3.96 -9.02
C ALA A 74 -4.60 3.45 -7.58
N PRO A 75 -5.06 2.20 -7.40
CA PRO A 75 -5.25 1.66 -6.07
C PRO A 75 -3.96 1.60 -5.25
N ALA A 76 -4.06 1.94 -3.96
CA ALA A 76 -3.00 1.74 -2.99
C ALA A 76 -3.53 0.97 -1.78
N LEU A 77 -2.73 0.03 -1.26
CA LEU A 77 -3.05 -0.68 -0.02
C LEU A 77 -2.80 0.27 1.15
N ALA A 78 -3.76 0.42 2.05
CA ALA A 78 -3.59 1.18 3.28
C ALA A 78 -4.16 0.40 4.47
N ASN A 79 -3.51 0.54 5.62
CA ASN A 79 -3.99 -0.08 6.86
C ASN A 79 -5.12 0.73 7.52
N LYS A 80 -5.62 0.30 8.69
CA LYS A 80 -6.76 0.95 9.38
C LYS A 80 -6.46 2.32 9.99
N ILE A 81 -5.26 2.87 9.79
CA ILE A 81 -4.92 4.24 10.16
C ILE A 81 -4.54 5.09 8.94
N ALA A 82 -4.92 4.65 7.72
CA ALA A 82 -4.61 5.29 6.45
C ALA A 82 -3.11 5.38 6.11
N MET A 83 -2.25 4.59 6.77
CA MET A 83 -0.86 4.49 6.37
C MET A 83 -0.76 3.59 5.14
N LEU A 84 -0.18 4.10 4.06
CA LEU A 84 0.03 3.35 2.83
C LEU A 84 1.04 2.22 3.05
N TYR A 85 0.81 1.08 2.40
CA TYR A 85 1.78 -0.01 2.39
C TYR A 85 3.05 0.47 1.68
N PRO A 86 4.24 0.31 2.29
CA PRO A 86 5.47 0.82 1.72
C PRO A 86 5.80 0.21 0.35
N GLU A 87 6.20 1.05 -0.59
CA GLU A 87 6.80 0.61 -1.84
C GLU A 87 8.31 0.46 -1.64
N ILE A 88 8.80 -0.78 -1.66
CA ILE A 88 10.20 -1.09 -1.43
C ILE A 88 10.75 -1.80 -2.67
N ILE A 89 11.85 -1.30 -3.21
CA ILE A 89 12.53 -1.89 -4.37
C ILE A 89 13.85 -2.50 -3.88
N ASN A 90 14.08 -3.76 -4.23
CA ASN A 90 15.33 -4.43 -3.93
C ASN A 90 16.37 -3.98 -4.94
N THR A 91 17.45 -3.34 -4.47
CA THR A 91 18.46 -2.71 -5.32
C THR A 91 19.26 -3.70 -6.15
N HIS A 92 19.32 -4.98 -5.77
CA HIS A 92 20.01 -6.03 -6.51
C HIS A 92 19.11 -6.69 -7.56
N SER A 93 18.01 -7.33 -7.12
CA SER A 93 17.09 -8.03 -8.04
C SER A 93 16.21 -7.10 -8.88
N LYS A 94 16.17 -5.80 -8.56
CA LYS A 94 15.30 -4.77 -9.14
C LYS A 94 13.80 -5.09 -9.03
N LYS A 95 13.43 -6.04 -8.17
CA LYS A 95 12.03 -6.41 -7.90
C LYS A 95 11.46 -5.53 -6.80
N THR A 96 10.25 -5.02 -7.02
CA THR A 96 9.44 -4.40 -5.97
C THR A 96 8.88 -5.46 -5.03
N MET A 97 8.83 -5.17 -3.73
CA MET A 97 8.16 -6.01 -2.74
C MET A 97 6.69 -6.17 -3.15
N PRO A 98 6.20 -7.40 -3.34
CA PRO A 98 4.86 -7.60 -3.87
C PRO A 98 3.80 -7.17 -2.85
N LEU A 99 2.66 -6.72 -3.35
CA LEU A 99 1.50 -6.46 -2.52
C LEU A 99 0.80 -7.78 -2.14
N PRO A 100 0.23 -7.89 -0.93
CA PRO A 100 -0.69 -8.98 -0.61
C PRO A 100 -1.86 -9.01 -1.61
N ALA A 101 -2.25 -10.20 -2.09
CA ALA A 101 -3.33 -10.32 -3.09
C ALA A 101 -4.70 -9.81 -2.58
N LYS A 102 -4.92 -9.83 -1.26
CA LYS A 102 -6.13 -9.36 -0.59
C LYS A 102 -5.79 -8.54 0.66
N ALA A 103 -6.73 -7.71 1.09
CA ALA A 103 -6.61 -6.86 2.26
C ALA A 103 -7.37 -7.37 3.50
N ASN A 104 -8.06 -8.52 3.39
CA ASN A 104 -8.97 -9.04 4.41
C ASN A 104 -8.72 -10.52 4.74
N PHE A 105 -7.46 -10.94 4.83
CA PHE A 105 -7.14 -12.33 5.17
C PHE A 105 -7.57 -12.67 6.61
N PRO A 106 -8.30 -13.77 6.83
CA PRO A 106 -8.62 -14.22 8.18
C PRO A 106 -7.37 -14.71 8.91
N ALA A 107 -7.36 -14.62 10.23
CA ALA A 107 -6.32 -15.22 11.03
C ALA A 107 -6.43 -16.75 10.99
N VAL A 108 -5.29 -17.42 10.84
CA VAL A 108 -5.19 -18.88 10.86
C VAL A 108 -4.79 -19.35 12.27
N PRO A 109 -5.42 -20.42 12.82
CA PRO A 109 -5.02 -21.04 14.09
C PRO A 109 -3.53 -21.39 14.13
N VAL A 110 -2.87 -21.24 15.28
CA VAL A 110 -1.41 -21.36 15.42
C VAL A 110 -0.88 -22.72 14.92
N ASP A 111 -1.58 -23.79 15.27
CA ASP A 111 -1.32 -25.18 14.88
C ASP A 111 -1.42 -25.41 13.35
N LYS A 112 -2.18 -24.57 12.64
CA LYS A 112 -2.36 -24.65 11.18
C LYS A 112 -1.44 -23.70 10.40
N ARG A 113 -0.65 -22.87 11.08
CA ARG A 113 0.32 -21.99 10.43
C ARG A 113 1.50 -22.81 9.93
N ALA A 114 2.05 -22.45 8.78
CA ALA A 114 3.34 -23.02 8.38
C ALA A 114 4.38 -22.65 9.46
N LYS A 115 5.23 -23.61 9.83
CA LYS A 115 6.34 -23.35 10.76
C LYS A 115 7.46 -22.68 10.00
N TRP A 116 8.14 -21.72 10.63
CA TRP A 116 9.36 -21.11 10.09
C TRP A 116 10.54 -21.52 10.96
N ASP A 117 11.47 -22.25 10.37
CA ASP A 117 12.75 -22.57 10.98
C ASP A 117 13.78 -21.55 10.52
N SER A 118 14.23 -20.70 11.44
CA SER A 118 15.18 -19.63 11.16
C SER A 118 16.55 -20.12 10.70
N ARG A 119 16.89 -21.39 10.93
CA ARG A 119 18.15 -22.00 10.46
C ARG A 119 17.99 -22.57 9.06
N THR A 120 16.98 -23.40 8.84
CA THR A 120 16.83 -24.16 7.58
C THR A 120 16.08 -23.37 6.51
N ASP A 121 14.88 -22.85 6.79
CA ASP A 121 14.08 -22.10 5.80
C ASP A 121 14.80 -20.83 5.34
N ARG A 122 15.49 -20.16 6.27
CA ARG A 122 16.29 -18.99 5.96
C ARG A 122 17.43 -19.31 4.99
N GLY A 123 18.19 -20.36 5.25
CA GLY A 123 19.28 -20.80 4.39
C GLY A 123 18.78 -21.20 3.00
N ASN A 124 17.68 -21.95 2.96
CA ASN A 124 17.02 -22.36 1.72
C ASN A 124 16.57 -21.16 0.87
N TYR A 125 16.00 -20.14 1.51
CA TYR A 125 15.63 -18.91 0.82
C TYR A 125 16.85 -18.17 0.26
N ILE A 126 17.91 -17.99 1.06
CA ILE A 126 19.14 -17.31 0.62
C ILE A 126 19.76 -18.04 -0.56
N LYS A 127 19.91 -19.36 -0.47
CA LYS A 127 20.42 -20.19 -1.57
C LYS A 127 19.59 -19.98 -2.83
N LYS A 128 18.26 -20.12 -2.74
CA LYS A 128 17.37 -19.93 -3.89
C LYS A 128 17.43 -18.52 -4.46
N TYR A 129 17.57 -17.50 -3.62
CA TYR A 129 17.72 -16.12 -4.06
C TYR A 129 18.99 -15.96 -4.90
N ILE A 130 20.13 -16.47 -4.41
CA ILE A 130 21.41 -16.44 -5.12
C ILE A 130 21.33 -17.22 -6.43
N ASP A 131 20.74 -18.42 -6.41
CA ASP A 131 20.53 -19.24 -7.62
C ASP A 131 19.66 -18.52 -8.67
N THR A 132 18.71 -17.68 -8.24
CA THR A 132 17.75 -16.99 -9.12
C THR A 132 18.27 -15.66 -9.66
N TYR A 133 18.95 -14.88 -8.81
CA TYR A 133 19.28 -13.48 -9.08
C TYR A 133 20.79 -13.19 -9.07
N GLY A 134 21.63 -14.16 -8.75
CA GLY A 134 23.05 -13.97 -8.49
C GLY A 134 23.35 -13.61 -7.04
N ASP A 135 24.62 -13.73 -6.65
CA ASP A 135 25.08 -13.41 -5.29
C ASP A 135 25.24 -11.89 -5.11
N PRO A 136 24.42 -11.26 -4.25
CA PRO A 136 24.48 -9.81 -4.04
C PRO A 136 25.69 -9.34 -3.22
N LYS A 137 26.50 -10.27 -2.69
CA LYS A 137 27.63 -9.98 -1.78
C LYS A 137 27.22 -9.22 -0.52
N TRP A 138 25.97 -9.38 -0.07
CA TRP A 138 25.48 -8.79 1.17
C TRP A 138 25.92 -9.57 2.40
N ASN A 139 26.11 -8.86 3.51
CA ASN A 139 26.05 -9.50 4.82
C ASN A 139 24.59 -9.84 5.15
N TRP A 140 24.18 -11.06 4.83
CA TRP A 140 22.81 -11.54 5.06
C TRP A 140 22.37 -11.39 6.52
N SER A 141 23.27 -11.40 7.51
CA SER A 141 22.89 -11.22 8.93
C SER A 141 22.20 -9.88 9.23
N SER A 142 22.45 -8.86 8.42
CA SER A 142 21.80 -7.53 8.49
C SER A 142 20.43 -7.48 7.79
N PHE A 143 20.00 -8.58 7.18
CA PHE A 143 18.73 -8.69 6.45
C PHE A 143 17.81 -9.71 7.11
N ASP A 144 16.52 -9.37 7.13
CA ASP A 144 15.45 -10.29 7.49
C ASP A 144 14.76 -10.81 6.23
N ILE A 145 14.19 -12.02 6.31
CA ILE A 145 13.33 -12.56 5.25
C ILE A 145 11.88 -12.27 5.64
N HIS A 146 11.27 -11.34 4.94
CA HIS A 146 9.92 -10.88 5.20
C HIS A 146 8.88 -11.74 4.49
N HIS A 147 7.88 -12.21 5.23
CA HIS A 147 6.68 -12.81 4.64
C HIS A 147 5.69 -11.72 4.18
N VAL A 148 5.50 -11.60 2.87
CA VAL A 148 4.58 -10.64 2.24
C VAL A 148 3.15 -10.83 2.75
N LEU A 149 2.67 -12.08 2.72
CA LEU A 149 1.54 -12.54 3.53
C LEU A 149 2.11 -13.25 4.77
N PRO A 150 1.92 -12.70 5.99
CA PRO A 150 2.40 -13.33 7.21
C PRO A 150 1.77 -14.69 7.47
N LEU A 151 2.50 -15.54 8.19
CA LEU A 151 2.03 -16.88 8.60
C LEU A 151 0.72 -16.83 9.39
N LYS A 152 0.53 -15.79 10.21
CA LYS A 152 -0.72 -15.51 10.97
C LYS A 152 -1.96 -15.45 10.05
N TYR A 153 -1.78 -15.06 8.80
CA TYR A 153 -2.85 -14.86 7.82
C TYR A 153 -2.81 -15.91 6.69
N GLY A 154 -2.16 -17.05 6.93
CA GLY A 154 -2.10 -18.17 5.97
C GLY A 154 -0.93 -18.11 4.99
N GLY A 155 0.02 -17.18 5.20
CA GLY A 155 1.29 -17.17 4.49
C GLY A 155 2.03 -18.51 4.56
N LYS A 156 2.86 -18.76 3.55
CA LYS A 156 3.70 -19.97 3.44
C LYS A 156 5.17 -19.57 3.22
N ASN A 157 6.09 -20.51 3.40
CA ASN A 157 7.53 -20.28 3.22
C ASN A 157 7.99 -20.41 1.76
N ASN A 158 7.07 -20.35 0.79
CA ASN A 158 7.45 -20.41 -0.60
C ASN A 158 8.15 -19.09 -1.02
N PHE A 159 9.08 -19.20 -1.97
CA PHE A 159 9.93 -18.10 -2.39
C PHE A 159 9.16 -16.83 -2.79
N ASN A 160 8.01 -16.96 -3.45
CA ASN A 160 7.22 -15.83 -3.94
C ASN A 160 6.47 -15.08 -2.82
N ASN A 161 6.32 -15.69 -1.63
CA ASN A 161 5.76 -15.04 -0.46
C ASN A 161 6.86 -14.44 0.46
N LEU A 162 8.13 -14.61 0.10
CA LEU A 162 9.28 -14.16 0.87
C LEU A 162 9.99 -13.04 0.13
N TYR A 163 10.55 -12.09 0.88
CA TYR A 163 11.28 -10.96 0.31
C TYR A 163 12.40 -10.52 1.25
N PRO A 164 13.64 -10.29 0.78
CA PRO A 164 14.74 -9.93 1.66
C PRO A 164 14.76 -8.42 1.89
N LEU A 165 14.86 -8.00 3.15
CA LEU A 165 14.86 -6.60 3.54
C LEU A 165 15.94 -6.30 4.57
N PRO A 166 16.56 -5.11 4.52
CA PRO A 166 17.35 -4.63 5.65
C PRO A 166 16.53 -4.71 6.94
N ARG A 167 17.15 -5.20 8.02
CA ARG A 167 16.47 -5.41 9.30
C ARG A 167 15.79 -4.14 9.82
N ASP A 168 16.45 -2.99 9.67
CA ASP A 168 15.90 -1.70 10.08
C ASP A 168 14.56 -1.39 9.38
N MET A 169 14.50 -1.51 8.05
CA MET A 169 13.25 -1.32 7.30
C MET A 169 12.17 -2.32 7.73
N HIS A 170 12.55 -3.58 7.96
CA HIS A 170 11.59 -4.59 8.40
C HIS A 170 10.98 -4.23 9.76
N GLN A 171 11.82 -3.86 10.72
CA GLN A 171 11.42 -3.63 12.11
C GLN A 171 10.76 -2.27 12.34
N ASN A 172 11.23 -1.21 11.66
CA ASN A 172 10.80 0.16 11.93
C ASN A 172 9.78 0.70 10.92
N LEU A 173 9.59 0.04 9.78
CA LEU A 173 8.61 0.45 8.76
C LEU A 173 7.51 -0.61 8.56
N LEU A 174 7.85 -1.86 8.29
CA LEU A 174 6.85 -2.89 7.96
C LEU A 174 6.11 -3.46 9.16
N ASN A 175 6.81 -3.76 10.26
CA ASN A 175 6.15 -4.25 11.48
C ASN A 175 5.14 -3.23 12.02
N PRO A 176 5.47 -1.93 12.16
CA PRO A 176 4.50 -0.92 12.61
C PRO A 176 3.31 -0.78 11.66
N TRP A 177 3.53 -0.88 10.34
CA TRP A 177 2.44 -0.89 9.38
C TRP A 177 1.50 -2.08 9.61
N ARG A 178 2.07 -3.27 9.83
CA ARG A 178 1.35 -4.54 10.02
C ARG A 178 0.59 -4.59 11.34
N ASP A 179 1.10 -3.98 12.41
CA ASP A 179 0.42 -3.93 13.71
C ASP A 179 -0.91 -3.16 13.64
N LYS A 180 -1.03 -2.29 12.62
CA LYS A 180 -2.25 -1.54 12.33
C LYS A 180 -3.11 -2.18 11.23
N TYR A 181 -2.82 -3.43 10.83
CA TYR A 181 -3.66 -4.19 9.89
C TYR A 181 -5.10 -4.36 10.39
#